data_AF-A0A4R2BR25-F1
#
_entry.id   AF-A0A4R2BR25-F1
#
_cell.length_a   1.000
_cell.length_b   1.000
_cell.length_c   1.000
_cell.angle_alpha   90.00
_cell.angle_beta   90.00
_cell.angle_gamma   90.00
#
_symmetry.space_group_name_H-M   'P 1'
#
loop_
_entity.id
_entity.type
_entity.pdbx_description
1 polymer ?
#
loop_
_entity_poly.entity_id
_entity_poly.type
_entity_poly.pdbx_seq_one_letter_code
_entity_poly.pdbx_strand_id
1 'polypeptide(L)'
;MWLTMPDLDLADLKALTMPVLVMQVLVMRGDDEGVRIEHSVAVAKAIPDAQLAVVPGTSHTLPIEKPGLVSQLLADFLSDPQTPKYMPMGALDR
;
A
#
# COMPACT_ATOMS: atom_id res chain seq x y z
N MET A 1 0.57 13.87 -17.61
CA MET A 1 -0.71 13.60 -16.91
C MET A 1 -1.33 12.38 -17.57
N TRP A 2 -1.82 11.41 -16.80
CA TRP A 2 -2.35 10.15 -17.35
C TRP A 2 -3.70 10.40 -18.03
N LEU A 3 -3.92 9.80 -19.20
CA LEU A 3 -5.12 10.03 -20.03
C LEU A 3 -6.24 9.03 -19.73
N THR A 4 -5.88 7.86 -19.18
CA THR A 4 -6.79 6.79 -18.80
C THR A 4 -6.26 6.11 -17.54
N MET A 5 -7.14 5.43 -16.81
CA MET A 5 -6.69 4.49 -15.79
C MET A 5 -5.91 3.35 -16.46
N PRO A 6 -4.87 2.80 -15.82
CA PRO A 6 -4.24 1.59 -16.29
C PRO A 6 -5.27 0.46 -16.37
N ASP A 7 -5.30 -0.24 -17.51
CA ASP A 7 -6.08 -1.46 -17.70
C ASP A 7 -5.32 -2.62 -17.06
N LEU A 8 -5.54 -2.82 -15.75
CA LEU A 8 -4.86 -3.82 -14.94
C LEU A 8 -5.90 -4.60 -14.13
N ASP A 9 -5.98 -5.91 -14.37
CA ASP A 9 -6.81 -6.81 -13.58
C ASP A 9 -6.08 -7.17 -12.27
N LEU A 10 -6.79 -7.11 -11.15
CA LEU A 10 -6.25 -7.56 -9.86
C LEU A 10 -5.89 -9.05 -9.88
N ALA A 11 -6.47 -9.85 -10.78
CA ALA A 11 -6.09 -11.23 -10.98
C ALA A 11 -4.61 -11.37 -11.38
N ASP A 12 -4.08 -10.45 -12.18
CA ASP A 12 -2.69 -10.47 -12.66
C ASP A 12 -1.69 -10.26 -11.51
N LEU A 13 -2.09 -9.53 -10.47
CA LEU A 13 -1.27 -9.26 -9.30
C LEU A 13 -0.97 -10.51 -8.46
N LYS A 14 -1.77 -11.57 -8.59
CA LYS A 14 -1.55 -12.84 -7.90
C LYS A 14 -0.33 -13.60 -8.41
N ALA A 15 0.13 -13.28 -9.62
CA ALA A 15 1.32 -13.88 -10.20
C ALA A 15 2.63 -13.35 -9.60
N LEU A 16 2.57 -12.27 -8.80
CA LEU A 16 3.74 -11.71 -8.14
C LEU A 16 4.23 -12.65 -7.03
N THR A 17 5.50 -13.02 -7.11
CA THR A 17 6.17 -13.94 -6.18
C THR A 17 7.11 -13.23 -5.20
N MET A 18 7.33 -11.93 -5.38
CA MET A 18 8.08 -11.10 -4.44
C MET A 18 7.14 -10.43 -3.43
N PRO A 19 7.60 -10.14 -2.21
CA PRO A 19 6.89 -9.25 -1.30
C PRO A 19 6.67 -7.88 -1.95
N VAL A 20 5.51 -7.26 -1.70
CA VAL A 20 5.18 -5.93 -2.21
C VAL A 20 4.72 -5.02 -1.07
N LEU A 21 5.31 -3.84 -0.97
CA LEU A 21 4.85 -2.79 -0.08
C LEU A 21 3.97 -1.80 -0.86
N VAL A 22 2.69 -1.71 -0.47
CA VAL A 22 1.76 -0.71 -0.96
C VAL A 22 1.73 0.44 0.04
N MET A 23 2.16 1.63 -0.37
CA MET A 23 2.10 2.83 0.46
C MET A 23 0.94 3.70 0.01
N GLN A 24 -0.05 3.87 0.89
CA GLN A 24 -1.18 4.75 0.67
C GLN A 24 -1.04 6.01 1.52
N VAL A 25 -1.19 7.15 0.85
CA VAL A 25 -1.31 8.45 1.49
C VAL A 25 -2.76 8.64 1.93
N LEU A 26 -2.98 9.00 3.19
CA LEU A 26 -4.30 9.45 3.65
C LEU A 26 -4.27 10.96 3.81
N VAL A 27 -4.75 11.68 2.79
CA VAL A 27 -5.00 13.11 2.85
C VAL A 27 -6.43 13.32 3.36
N MET A 28 -6.63 14.18 4.35
CA MET A 28 -7.98 14.63 4.74
C MET A 28 -8.47 15.76 3.79
N ARG A 29 -8.53 15.48 2.49
CA ARG A 29 -9.25 16.32 1.53
C ARG A 29 -10.49 15.55 1.08
N GLY A 30 -11.67 16.11 1.32
CA GLY A 30 -12.93 15.49 0.88
C GLY A 30 -12.92 15.21 -0.62
N ASP A 31 -13.43 14.04 -1.01
CA ASP A 31 -13.74 13.53 -2.37
C ASP A 31 -12.71 13.63 -3.51
N ASP A 32 -11.63 14.40 -3.37
CA ASP A 32 -10.71 14.76 -4.46
C ASP A 32 -9.36 14.01 -4.37
N GLU A 33 -9.38 12.83 -3.75
CA GLU A 33 -8.22 11.92 -3.73
C GLU A 33 -8.17 11.12 -5.03
N GLY A 34 -7.03 11.21 -5.73
CA GLY A 34 -6.83 10.51 -7.00
C GLY A 34 -6.84 8.98 -6.89
N VAL A 35 -6.65 8.43 -5.69
CA VAL A 35 -6.72 6.99 -5.40
C VAL A 35 -7.43 6.76 -4.07
N ARG A 36 -8.55 6.04 -4.11
CA ARG A 36 -9.34 5.67 -2.93
C ARG A 36 -8.61 4.63 -2.08
N ILE A 37 -8.78 4.67 -0.76
CA ILE A 37 -8.16 3.70 0.17
C ILE A 37 -8.58 2.27 -0.20
N GLU A 38 -9.84 2.08 -0.58
CA GLU A 38 -10.41 0.79 -0.97
C GLU A 38 -9.66 0.17 -2.16
N HIS A 39 -9.14 1.01 -3.07
CA HIS A 39 -8.35 0.54 -4.19
C HIS A 39 -7.01 -0.03 -3.74
N SER A 40 -6.29 0.68 -2.87
CA SER A 40 -5.01 0.21 -2.32
C SER A 40 -5.18 -1.01 -1.41
N VAL A 41 -6.31 -1.11 -0.70
CA VAL A 41 -6.70 -2.33 0.03
C VAL A 41 -6.92 -3.49 -0.95
N ALA A 42 -7.64 -3.27 -2.06
CA ALA A 42 -7.88 -4.30 -3.06
C ALA A 42 -6.58 -4.81 -3.71
N VAL A 43 -5.65 -3.90 -4.03
CA VAL A 43 -4.30 -4.23 -4.53
C VAL A 43 -3.52 -5.05 -3.50
N ALA A 44 -3.46 -4.59 -2.24
CA ALA A 44 -2.75 -5.32 -1.20
C ALA A 44 -3.35 -6.71 -0.91
N LYS A 45 -4.66 -6.89 -1.07
CA LYS A 45 -5.31 -8.21 -0.96
C LYS A 45 -5.01 -9.14 -2.13
N ALA A 46 -4.78 -8.58 -3.31
CA ALA A 46 -4.54 -9.37 -4.52
C ALA A 46 -3.12 -9.95 -4.56
N ILE A 47 -2.16 -9.30 -3.89
CA ILE A 47 -0.75 -9.69 -3.92
C ILE A 47 -0.40 -10.57 -2.71
N PRO A 48 0.15 -11.79 -2.93
CA PRO A 48 0.66 -12.63 -1.85
C PRO A 48 1.71 -11.90 -1.02
N ASP A 49 1.62 -11.99 0.30
CA ASP A 49 2.55 -11.36 1.26
C ASP A 49 2.72 -9.85 1.12
N ALA A 50 1.77 -9.16 0.48
CA ALA A 50 1.80 -7.72 0.45
C ALA A 50 1.53 -7.09 1.81
N GLN A 51 2.18 -5.95 2.03
CA GLN A 51 1.96 -5.09 3.18
C GLN A 51 1.31 -3.78 2.71
N LEU A 52 0.35 -3.26 3.47
CA LEU A 52 -0.27 -1.96 3.23
C LEU A 52 0.08 -1.02 4.38
N ALA A 53 0.72 0.11 4.07
CA ALA A 53 0.95 1.20 5.01
C ALA A 53 0.09 2.40 4.64
N VAL A 54 -0.85 2.77 5.52
CA VAL A 54 -1.67 4.00 5.39
C VAL A 54 -1.07 5.07 6.29
N VAL A 55 -0.62 6.18 5.70
CA VAL A 55 0.02 7.28 6.45
C VAL A 55 -0.92 8.50 6.47
N PRO A 56 -1.44 8.89 7.65
CA PRO A 56 -2.36 10.03 7.77
C PRO A 56 -1.66 11.37 7.70
N GLY A 57 -2.36 12.40 7.23
CA GLY A 57 -1.90 13.80 7.28
C GLY A 57 -0.69 14.05 6.39
N THR A 58 -0.64 13.38 5.25
CA THR A 58 0.34 13.60 4.18
C THR A 58 -0.39 13.93 2.90
N SER A 59 0.28 14.57 1.95
CA SER A 59 -0.18 14.75 0.57
C SER A 59 0.50 13.73 -0.36
N HIS A 60 0.30 13.89 -1.67
CA HIS A 60 1.00 13.12 -2.70
C HIS A 60 2.54 13.18 -2.55
N THR A 61 3.08 14.16 -1.80
CA THR A 61 4.52 14.27 -1.50
C THR A 61 4.92 13.63 -0.17
N LEU A 62 4.25 12.57 0.26
CA LEU A 62 4.57 11.78 1.47
C LEU A 62 6.08 11.54 1.73
N PRO A 63 6.91 11.16 0.73
CA PRO A 63 8.34 10.96 0.97
C PRO A 63 9.10 12.22 1.41
N ILE A 64 8.63 13.39 0.99
CA ILE A 64 9.22 14.70 1.32
C ILE A 64 8.71 15.18 2.68
N GLU A 65 7.44 14.94 2.99
CA GLU A 65 6.79 15.43 4.20
C GLU A 65 7.16 14.62 5.45
N LYS A 66 7.29 13.30 5.30
CA LYS A 66 7.59 12.38 6.41
C LYS A 66 8.76 11.44 6.08
N PRO A 67 9.94 11.98 5.71
CA PRO A 67 11.06 11.17 5.24
C PRO A 67 11.52 10.13 6.27
N GLY A 68 11.50 10.46 7.56
CA GLY A 68 11.88 9.52 8.63
C GLY A 68 10.96 8.30 8.71
N LEU A 69 9.64 8.53 8.68
CA LEU A 69 8.64 7.46 8.74
C LEU A 69 8.70 6.58 7.48
N VAL A 70 8.86 7.21 6.30
CA VAL A 70 8.99 6.49 5.03
C VAL A 70 10.24 5.60 5.03
N SER A 71 11.38 6.15 5.45
CA SER A 71 12.63 5.38 5.55
C SER A 71 12.52 4.21 6.54
N GLN A 72 11.81 4.38 7.66
CA GLN A 72 11.57 3.29 8.61
C GLN A 72 10.71 2.18 8.00
N LEU A 73 9.57 2.53 7.40
CA LEU A 73 8.70 1.54 6.74
C LEU A 73 9.42 0.78 5.62
N LEU A 74 10.28 1.46 4.85
CA LEU A 74 11.12 0.83 3.84
C LEU A 74 12.17 -0.08 4.45
N ALA A 75 12.86 0.37 5.50
CA ALA A 75 13.87 -0.44 6.19
C ALA A 75 13.25 -1.72 6.78
N ASP A 76 12.10 -1.61 7.44
CA ASP A 76 11.37 -2.74 8.01
C ASP A 76 10.89 -3.73 6.94
N PHE A 77 10.42 -3.21 5.79
CA PHE A 77 10.01 -4.04 4.67
C PHE A 77 11.19 -4.79 4.01
N LEU A 78 12.36 -4.15 3.95
CA LEU A 78 13.56 -4.70 3.31
C LEU A 78 14.39 -5.61 4.24
N SER A 79 14.15 -5.58 5.55
CA SER A 79 14.89 -6.38 6.53
C SER A 79 14.31 -7.80 6.71
N ASP A 80 15.05 -8.81 6.22
CA ASP A 80 14.90 -10.27 6.45
C ASP A 80 13.48 -10.86 6.15
N PRO A 81 13.21 -12.19 6.20
CA PRO A 81 11.93 -12.72 5.73
C PRO A 81 10.80 -12.16 6.60
N GLN A 82 9.76 -11.70 5.90
CA GLN A 82 8.52 -11.12 6.43
C GLN A 82 8.22 -11.57 7.86
N THR A 83 8.12 -10.62 8.78
CA THR A 83 7.89 -10.88 10.21
C THR A 83 6.82 -11.94 10.40
N PRO A 84 7.09 -13.01 11.18
CA PRO A 84 6.14 -14.08 11.38
C PRO A 84 4.80 -13.54 11.87
N LYS A 85 3.73 -13.85 11.14
CA LYS A 85 2.37 -13.50 11.54
C LYS A 85 1.94 -14.46 12.64
N TYR A 86 2.13 -14.07 13.90
CA TYR A 86 1.77 -14.91 15.06
C TYR A 86 0.25 -15.07 15.25
N MET A 87 -0.53 -14.10 14.76
CA MET A 87 -1.99 -14.14 14.80
C MET A 87 -2.56 -13.44 13.56
N PRO A 88 -2.60 -14.12 12.40
CA PRO A 88 -3.25 -13.57 11.21
C PRO A 88 -4.76 -13.58 11.43
N MET A 89 -5.30 -12.50 12.02
CA MET A 89 -6.72 -12.20 11.89
C MET A 89 -6.96 -11.87 10.42
N GLY A 90 -8.05 -12.39 9.84
CA GLY A 90 -8.32 -12.44 8.41
C GLY A 90 -7.90 -11.20 7.62
N ALA A 91 -7.61 -11.42 6.33
CA ALA A 91 -7.35 -10.36 5.35
C ALA A 91 -8.29 -9.18 5.56
N LEU A 92 -7.88 -7.97 5.14
CA LEU A 92 -8.47 -6.64 5.40
C LEU A 92 -10.00 -6.51 5.08
N ASP A 93 -10.84 -7.35 5.67
CA ASP A 93 -12.18 -7.76 5.28
C ASP A 93 -13.15 -7.34 6.40
N ARG A 94 -13.20 -6.04 6.69
CA ARG A 94 -14.34 -5.43 7.37
C ARG A 94 -14.61 -4.05 6.78
#